data_AF-U6L4Z2-F1
#
_entry.id   AF-U6L4Z2-F1
#
_cell.length_a   1.000
_cell.length_b   1.000
_cell.length_c   1.000
_cell.angle_alpha   90.00
_cell.angle_beta   90.00
_cell.angle_gamma   90.00
#
_symmetry.space_group_name_H-M   'P 1'
#
loop_
_entity.id
_entity.type
_entity.pdbx_description
1 polymer ?
#
loop_
_entity_poly.entity_id
_entity_poly.type
_entity_poly.pdbx_seq_one_letter_code
_entity_poly.pdbx_strand_id
1 'polypeptide(L)'
;SSSGGAGAGKDAQQEALQQQQQQQQQRRSSSHSSRLRLTPVELLTSPLRHANVLDLWGPKEVALFEAGICKFGKDFNLLQRLIQTKSTKEIVDFYYLWKQTNRYDAWKTHRSLSKTMLHSVFG
;
A
#
# COMPACT_ATOMS: atom_id res chain seq x y z
N SER A 1 80.85 -1.57 19.85
CA SER A 1 80.15 -2.72 19.27
C SER A 1 78.65 -2.57 19.44
N SER A 2 77.96 -2.50 18.31
CA SER A 2 76.56 -2.83 18.00
C SER A 2 75.48 -2.69 19.09
N SER A 3 74.67 -1.63 18.97
CA SER A 3 73.32 -1.52 19.55
C SER A 3 72.28 -1.87 18.49
N GLY A 4 71.49 -2.93 18.69
CA GLY A 4 70.53 -3.42 17.71
C GLY A 4 69.14 -3.70 18.30
N GLY A 5 68.12 -3.14 17.65
CA GLY A 5 66.87 -3.83 17.33
C GLY A 5 65.74 -3.80 18.37
N ALA A 6 64.95 -2.73 18.40
CA ALA A 6 63.60 -2.75 18.98
C ALA A 6 62.70 -1.74 18.26
N GLY A 7 62.12 -2.11 17.12
CA GLY A 7 61.31 -1.15 16.34
C GLY A 7 60.32 -1.71 15.31
N ALA A 8 60.19 -3.03 15.12
CA ALA A 8 59.40 -3.57 14.01
C ALA A 8 57.95 -4.00 14.36
N GLY A 9 57.53 -3.87 15.63
CA GLY A 9 56.27 -4.47 16.10
C GLY A 9 55.03 -3.56 16.10
N LYS A 10 55.20 -2.24 16.07
CA LYS A 10 54.08 -1.29 16.26
C LYS A 10 53.37 -0.94 14.94
N ASP A 11 54.11 -0.92 13.83
CA ASP A 11 53.57 -0.55 12.52
C ASP A 11 52.62 -1.62 11.97
N ALA A 12 52.94 -2.90 12.19
CA ALA A 12 52.09 -4.02 11.77
C ALA A 12 50.71 -4.02 12.46
N GLN A 13 50.63 -3.57 13.73
CA GLN A 13 49.34 -3.44 14.43
C GLN A 13 48.50 -2.30 13.88
N GLN A 14 49.12 -1.17 13.51
CA GLN A 14 48.40 -0.05 12.90
C GLN A 14 47.91 -0.38 11.49
N GLU A 15 48.70 -1.09 10.69
CA GLU A 15 48.28 -1.55 9.36
C GLU A 15 47.14 -2.56 9.43
N ALA A 16 47.16 -3.49 10.39
CA ALA A 16 46.07 -4.45 10.59
C ALA A 16 44.75 -3.77 10.99
N LEU A 17 44.81 -2.74 11.85
CA LEU A 17 43.65 -1.91 12.23
C LEU A 17 43.12 -1.11 11.04
N GLN A 18 44.00 -0.55 10.21
CA GLN A 18 43.62 0.21 9.02
C GLN A 18 43.00 -0.69 7.95
N GLN A 19 43.55 -1.90 7.75
CA GLN A 19 42.94 -2.93 6.90
C GLN A 19 41.58 -3.39 7.43
N GLN A 20 41.44 -3.56 8.75
CA GLN A 20 40.15 -3.92 9.37
C GLN A 20 39.09 -2.82 9.21
N GLN A 21 39.47 -1.54 9.31
CA GLN A 21 38.58 -0.40 9.03
C GLN A 21 38.18 -0.33 7.56
N GLN A 22 39.12 -0.53 6.62
CA GLN A 22 38.80 -0.60 5.19
C GLN A 22 37.86 -1.77 4.88
N GLN A 23 38.06 -2.92 5.51
CA GLN A 23 37.20 -4.09 5.33
C GLN A 23 35.80 -3.87 5.93
N GLN A 24 35.66 -3.16 7.06
CA GLN A 24 34.35 -2.72 7.58
C GLN A 24 33.65 -1.71 6.65
N GLN A 25 34.39 -0.78 6.05
CA GLN A 25 33.84 0.13 5.04
C GLN A 25 33.38 -0.63 3.80
N GLN A 26 34.15 -1.61 3.32
CA GLN A 26 33.74 -2.49 2.21
C GLN A 26 32.56 -3.39 2.58
N ARG A 27 32.42 -3.83 3.85
CA ARG A 27 31.21 -4.53 4.35
C ARG A 27 29.98 -3.63 4.42
N ARG A 28 30.16 -2.34 4.74
CA ARG A 28 29.09 -1.33 4.62
C ARG A 28 28.73 -1.10 3.14
N SER A 29 29.73 -1.11 2.26
CA SER A 29 29.56 -0.95 0.81
C SER A 29 29.11 -2.21 0.06
N SER A 30 29.09 -3.39 0.67
CA SER A 30 28.62 -4.64 0.04
C SER A 30 27.17 -4.99 0.37
N SER A 31 26.43 -4.09 1.02
CA SER A 31 24.95 -4.14 1.10
C SER A 31 24.25 -3.46 -0.08
N HIS A 32 24.78 -3.59 -1.30
CA HIS A 32 24.12 -3.10 -2.52
C HIS A 32 23.08 -4.07 -3.11
N SER A 33 22.68 -5.11 -2.38
CA SER A 33 21.41 -5.81 -2.64
C SER A 33 20.40 -5.47 -1.55
N SER A 34 20.21 -4.18 -1.33
CA SER A 34 19.06 -3.69 -0.58
C SER A 34 17.86 -3.89 -1.50
N ARG A 35 17.04 -4.92 -1.25
CA ARG A 35 15.64 -4.94 -1.70
C ARG A 35 15.11 -3.54 -1.47
N LEU A 36 14.81 -2.80 -2.53
CA LEU A 36 14.38 -1.40 -2.45
C LEU A 36 13.17 -1.34 -1.51
N ARG A 37 13.41 -1.01 -0.25
CA ARG A 37 12.37 -0.75 0.75
C ARG A 37 11.90 0.67 0.48
N LEU A 38 11.18 0.81 -0.63
CA LEU A 38 10.54 2.06 -0.99
C LEU A 38 9.55 2.42 0.10
N THR A 39 9.61 3.67 0.53
CA THR A 39 8.65 4.22 1.48
C THR A 39 7.27 4.33 0.82
N PRO A 40 6.17 4.33 1.61
CA PRO A 40 4.83 4.51 1.05
C PRO A 40 4.68 5.80 0.24
N VAL A 41 5.36 6.88 0.66
CA VAL A 41 5.34 8.16 -0.07
C VAL A 41 6.02 8.00 -1.43
N GLU A 42 7.20 7.38 -1.51
CA GLU A 42 7.90 7.16 -2.78
C GLU A 42 7.11 6.27 -3.75
N LEU A 43 6.40 5.27 -3.23
CA LEU A 43 5.52 4.44 -4.04
C LEU A 43 4.34 5.24 -4.61
N LEU A 44 3.75 6.15 -3.82
CA LEU A 44 2.62 6.99 -4.23
C LEU A 44 3.02 8.12 -5.18
N THR A 45 4.22 8.69 -5.01
CA THR A 45 4.73 9.80 -5.85
C THR A 45 5.55 9.32 -7.05
N SER A 46 5.74 8.02 -7.21
CA SER A 46 6.53 7.47 -8.33
C SER A 46 5.88 7.80 -9.68
N PRO A 47 6.63 8.35 -10.66
CA PRO A 47 6.11 8.62 -12.00
C PRO A 47 5.79 7.34 -12.78
N LEU A 48 6.24 6.18 -12.30
CA LEU A 48 5.96 4.85 -12.89
C LEU A 48 4.79 4.14 -12.20
N ARG A 49 4.09 4.82 -11.27
CA ARG A 49 2.94 4.24 -10.59
C ARG A 49 1.79 4.06 -11.59
N HIS A 50 1.25 2.85 -11.65
CA HIS A 50 0.04 2.57 -12.40
C HIS A 50 -1.16 3.22 -11.70
N ALA A 51 -2.05 3.83 -12.48
CA ALA A 51 -3.30 4.38 -11.95
C ALA A 51 -4.11 3.26 -11.27
N ASN A 52 -4.32 3.38 -9.96
CA ASN A 52 -5.19 2.50 -9.23
C ASN A 52 -6.64 2.93 -9.45
N VAL A 53 -7.58 1.99 -9.37
CA VAL A 53 -9.02 2.30 -9.44
C VAL A 53 -9.38 3.39 -8.42
N LEU A 54 -8.81 3.38 -7.21
CA LEU A 54 -9.09 4.42 -6.22
C LEU A 54 -8.57 5.82 -6.63
N ASP A 55 -7.50 5.90 -7.41
CA ASP A 55 -6.96 7.19 -7.87
C ASP A 55 -7.85 7.84 -8.93
N LEU A 56 -8.59 7.02 -9.68
CA LEU A 56 -9.49 7.45 -10.74
C LEU A 56 -10.88 7.87 -10.22
N TRP A 57 -11.15 7.63 -8.93
CA TRP A 57 -12.45 7.88 -8.30
C TRP A 57 -12.41 9.12 -7.41
N GLY A 58 -13.14 10.16 -7.81
CA GLY A 58 -13.28 11.38 -7.03
C GLY A 58 -14.22 11.21 -5.83
N PRO A 59 -14.11 12.04 -4.78
CA PRO A 59 -14.96 11.96 -3.58
C PRO A 59 -16.46 12.00 -3.88
N LYS A 60 -16.87 12.82 -4.87
CA LYS A 60 -18.26 12.91 -5.32
C LYS A 60 -18.75 11.59 -5.92
N GLU A 61 -17.93 10.93 -6.73
CA GLU A 61 -18.29 9.68 -7.40
C GLU A 61 -18.42 8.54 -6.37
N VAL A 62 -17.51 8.50 -5.39
CA VAL A 62 -17.58 7.57 -4.26
C VAL A 62 -18.88 7.77 -3.47
N ALA A 63 -19.22 9.01 -3.12
CA ALA A 63 -20.46 9.31 -2.40
C ALA A 63 -21.73 8.91 -3.20
N LEU A 64 -21.74 9.17 -4.52
CA LEU A 64 -22.83 8.74 -5.40
C LEU A 64 -22.94 7.23 -5.48
N PHE A 65 -21.82 6.51 -5.53
CA PHE A 65 -21.80 5.05 -5.53
C PHE A 65 -22.37 4.49 -4.23
N GLU A 66 -21.95 5.01 -3.08
CA GLU A 66 -22.41 4.56 -1.77
C GLU A 66 -23.91 4.81 -1.56
N ALA A 67 -24.40 6.00 -1.93
CA ALA A 67 -25.84 6.28 -1.91
C ALA A 67 -26.62 5.39 -2.89
N GLY A 68 -26.08 5.21 -4.09
CA GLY A 68 -26.69 4.39 -5.14
C GLY A 68 -26.79 2.91 -4.76
N ILE A 69 -25.72 2.31 -4.23
CA ILE A 69 -25.69 0.89 -3.84
C ILE A 69 -26.62 0.62 -2.64
N CYS A 70 -26.82 1.61 -1.76
CA CYS A 70 -27.79 1.54 -0.67
C CYS A 70 -29.23 1.57 -1.20
N LYS A 71 -29.52 2.46 -2.16
CA LYS A 71 -30.88 2.68 -2.68
C LYS A 71 -31.32 1.63 -3.71
N PHE A 72 -30.48 1.33 -4.69
CA PHE A 72 -30.80 0.49 -5.85
C PHE A 72 -30.18 -0.92 -5.74
N GLY A 73 -29.29 -1.16 -4.78
CA GLY A 73 -28.59 -2.44 -4.68
C GLY A 73 -27.59 -2.63 -5.83
N LYS A 74 -27.48 -3.86 -6.34
CA LYS A 74 -26.46 -4.25 -7.34
C LYS A 74 -26.86 -3.95 -8.78
N ASP A 75 -27.77 -3.01 -8.99
CA ASP A 75 -28.15 -2.58 -10.34
C ASP A 75 -27.10 -1.63 -10.93
N PHE A 76 -26.05 -2.22 -11.50
CA PHE A 76 -24.91 -1.47 -12.03
C PHE A 76 -25.29 -0.54 -13.20
N ASN A 77 -26.34 -0.86 -13.96
CA ASN A 77 -26.86 0.02 -15.01
C ASN A 77 -27.52 1.29 -14.44
N LEU A 78 -28.16 1.22 -13.27
CA LEU A 78 -28.69 2.40 -12.58
C LEU A 78 -27.56 3.22 -11.96
N LEU A 79 -26.55 2.55 -11.39
CA LEU A 79 -25.36 3.21 -10.87
C LEU A 79 -24.59 3.96 -11.96
N GLN A 80 -24.47 3.39 -13.16
CA GLN A 80 -23.82 4.04 -14.29
C GLN A 80 -24.58 5.29 -14.75
N ARG A 81 -25.92 5.24 -14.77
CA ARG A 81 -26.73 6.43 -15.07
C ARG A 81 -26.58 7.53 -14.01
N LEU A 82 -26.32 7.16 -12.76
CA LEU A 82 -26.04 8.10 -11.67
C LEU A 82 -24.62 8.69 -11.75
N ILE A 83 -23.64 7.85 -12.09
CA ILE A 83 -22.22 8.18 -12.19
C ILE A 83 -21.80 8.14 -13.66
N GLN A 84 -22.29 9.12 -14.42
CA GLN A 84 -22.09 9.17 -15.88
C GLN A 84 -20.62 9.33 -16.30
N THR A 85 -19.77 9.74 -15.37
CA THR A 85 -18.32 9.88 -15.53
C THR A 85 -17.57 8.55 -15.55
N LYS A 86 -18.24 7.44 -15.17
CA LYS A 86 -17.66 6.10 -15.11
C LYS A 86 -18.49 5.13 -15.94
N SER A 87 -17.81 4.16 -16.55
CA SER A 87 -18.43 3.05 -17.25
C SER A 87 -18.96 2.00 -16.27
N THR A 88 -19.89 1.17 -16.73
CA THR A 88 -20.41 0.04 -15.94
C THR A 88 -19.28 -0.89 -15.47
N LYS A 89 -18.25 -1.09 -16.31
CA LYS A 89 -17.08 -1.91 -15.94
C LYS A 89 -16.32 -1.31 -14.76
N GLU A 90 -16.02 -0.02 -14.80
CA GLU A 90 -15.31 0.66 -13.70
C GLU A 90 -16.11 0.66 -12.40
N ILE A 91 -17.43 0.76 -12.49
CA ILE A 91 -18.33 0.66 -11.33
C ILE A 91 -18.30 -0.75 -10.72
N VAL A 92 -18.26 -1.78 -11.55
CA VAL A 92 -18.12 -3.18 -11.09
C VAL A 92 -16.75 -3.39 -10.45
N ASP A 93 -15.68 -2.90 -11.07
CA ASP A 93 -14.32 -2.99 -10.54
C ASP A 93 -14.22 -2.27 -9.18
N PHE A 94 -14.82 -1.08 -9.05
CA PHE A 94 -14.92 -0.35 -7.77
C PHE A 94 -15.76 -1.09 -6.73
N TYR A 95 -16.87 -1.71 -7.10
CA TYR A 95 -17.70 -2.50 -6.19
C TYR A 95 -16.91 -3.63 -5.52
N TYR A 96 -16.07 -4.35 -6.27
CA TYR A 96 -15.26 -5.43 -5.70
C TYR A 96 -14.17 -4.93 -4.73
N LEU A 97 -13.64 -3.73 -4.94
CA LEU A 97 -12.75 -3.07 -3.97
C LEU A 97 -13.54 -2.61 -2.74
N TRP A 98 -14.67 -1.95 -2.95
CA TRP A 98 -15.53 -1.45 -1.88
C TRP A 98 -16.01 -2.57 -0.95
N LYS A 99 -16.26 -3.78 -1.49
CA LYS A 99 -16.58 -4.99 -0.70
C LYS A 99 -15.52 -5.38 0.33
N GLN A 100 -14.27 -4.96 0.16
CA GLN A 100 -13.19 -5.26 1.10
C GLN A 100 -13.10 -4.22 2.23
N THR A 101 -13.96 -3.20 2.22
CA THR A 101 -13.97 -2.14 3.23
C THR A 101 -15.01 -2.42 4.32
N ASN A 102 -14.77 -1.90 5.52
CA ASN A 102 -15.73 -1.99 6.64
C ASN A 102 -17.12 -1.42 6.30
N ARG A 103 -17.21 -0.52 5.32
CA ARG A 103 -18.49 0.06 4.85
C ARG A 103 -19.40 -0.99 4.23
N TYR A 104 -18.83 -2.01 3.57
CA TYR A 104 -19.61 -3.13 3.03
C TYR A 104 -20.25 -3.97 4.12
N ASP A 105 -19.55 -4.21 5.24
CA ASP A 105 -20.09 -4.97 6.36
C ASP A 105 -21.21 -4.20 7.07
N ALA A 106 -21.06 -2.88 7.22
CA ALA A 106 -22.14 -2.01 7.69
C ALA A 106 -23.37 -2.07 6.77
N TRP A 107 -23.17 -1.98 5.44
CA TRP A 107 -24.25 -2.08 4.45
C TRP A 107 -24.97 -3.43 4.50
N LYS A 108 -24.23 -4.54 4.57
CA LYS A 108 -24.81 -5.89 4.73
C LYS A 108 -25.61 -6.00 6.01
N THR A 109 -25.09 -5.49 7.11
CA THR A 109 -25.75 -5.54 8.42
C THR A 109 -27.06 -4.76 8.39
N HIS A 110 -27.04 -3.53 7.86
CA HIS A 110 -28.24 -2.72 7.69
C HIS A 110 -29.29 -3.42 6.82
N ARG A 111 -28.88 -4.03 5.70
CA ARG A 111 -29.79 -4.77 4.82
C ARG A 111 -30.34 -6.05 5.48
N SER A 112 -29.52 -6.76 6.25
CA SER A 112 -29.94 -7.93 7.03
C SER A 112 -30.97 -7.54 8.09
N LEU A 113 -30.68 -6.51 8.88
CA LEU A 113 -31.59 -5.98 9.90
C LEU A 113 -32.93 -5.55 9.32
N SER A 114 -32.93 -4.82 8.19
CA SER A 114 -34.18 -4.42 7.53
C SER A 114 -35.03 -5.61 7.08
N LYS A 115 -34.40 -6.69 6.61
CA LYS A 115 -35.09 -7.92 6.20
C LYS A 115 -35.68 -8.66 7.41
N THR A 116 -34.93 -8.74 8.51
CA THR A 116 -35.39 -9.38 9.76
C THR A 116 -36.52 -8.60 10.42
N MET A 117 -36.43 -7.27 10.48
CA MET A 117 -37.48 -6.41 11.05
C MET A 117 -38.79 -6.51 10.27
N LEU A 118 -38.73 -6.49 8.94
CA LEU A 118 -39.93 -6.65 8.10
C LEU A 118 -40.57 -8.04 8.27
N HIS A 119 -39.77 -9.10 8.38
CA HIS A 119 -40.29 -10.44 8.61
C HIS A 119 -40.95 -10.59 9.99
N SER A 120 -40.45 -9.90 11.01
CA SER A 120 -41.00 -9.99 12.37
C SER A 120 -42.23 -9.10 12.60
N VAL A 121 -42.48 -8.12 11.75
CA VAL A 121 -43.64 -7.21 11.85
C VAL A 121 -44.83 -7.70 11.02
N PHE A 122 -44.57 -8.47 9.96
CA PHE A 122 -45.59 -8.90 8.98
C PHE A 122 -45.66 -10.42 8.76
N GLY A 123 -44.93 -11.21 9.55
CA GLY A 123 -44.99 -12.69 9.56
C GLY A 123 -45.62 -13.20 10.85
#